data_AF-A0CE31-F1
#
_entry.id   AF-A0CE31-F1
#
_cell.length_a   1.000
_cell.length_b   1.000
_cell.length_c   1.000
_cell.angle_alpha   90.00
_cell.angle_beta   90.00
_cell.angle_gamma   90.00
#
_symmetry.space_group_name_H-M   'P 1'
#
loop_
_entity.id
_entity.type
_entity.pdbx_description
1 polymer ?
#
loop_
_entity_poly.entity_id
_entity_poly.type
_entity_poly.pdbx_seq_one_letter_code
_entity_poly.pdbx_strand_id
1 'polypeptide(L)'
;MQQQSNTICQLPKRPQRGENLNKDYRMKILDSNHFELQFLKDIQLHIYKKEVKHLFASIKNEIVSQGIQSFCITGANIWSFQLQRNNIHITKVVDETKLIVDIKYVKTINLKDLTQYNDQQSINISKQAINAILKQIHEKRNMKEFFGKGKFYESVMNCNQKFQEFQIAYLKGFRNVYCPGQNTPLLQIDYSTKLINTDSILNFIYNFQGNRKQLQEQLQHTSGYAMYSKRFYRILGIDFSKTPQSLMENGKMTYYQYYQQKYKITIYDQTQPLLVH
;
A
#
# COMPACT_ATOMS: atom_id res chain seq x y z
N MET A 1 -49.78 -1.93 15.02
CA MET A 1 -48.49 -2.41 15.57
C MET A 1 -47.37 -1.82 14.73
N GLN A 2 -46.78 -0.71 15.16
CA GLN A 2 -45.60 -0.12 14.53
C GLN A 2 -44.36 -0.71 15.19
N GLN A 3 -43.54 -1.42 14.42
CA GLN A 3 -42.22 -1.88 14.87
C GLN A 3 -41.32 -0.66 15.01
N GLN A 4 -41.01 -0.29 16.25
CA GLN A 4 -39.93 0.66 16.54
C GLN A 4 -38.61 -0.01 16.17
N SER A 5 -37.94 0.53 15.15
CA SER A 5 -36.59 0.12 14.79
C SER A 5 -35.63 0.50 15.92
N ASN A 6 -35.23 -0.49 16.72
CA ASN A 6 -34.21 -0.34 17.75
C ASN A 6 -32.90 0.12 17.11
N THR A 7 -32.61 1.42 17.24
CA THR A 7 -31.35 2.06 16.82
C THR A 7 -30.27 1.81 17.87
N ILE A 8 -29.94 0.54 18.11
CA ILE A 8 -28.81 0.15 18.97
C ILE A 8 -27.55 0.16 18.10
N CYS A 9 -27.01 1.33 17.78
CA CYS A 9 -25.80 1.44 16.95
C CYS A 9 -24.85 2.57 17.37
N GLN A 10 -24.97 3.11 18.59
CA GLN A 10 -23.96 4.04 19.12
C GLN A 10 -23.16 3.36 20.22
N LEU A 11 -21.83 3.32 20.03
CA LEU A 11 -20.92 2.88 21.08
C LEU A 11 -21.07 3.79 22.30
N PRO A 12 -20.98 3.23 23.53
CA PRO A 12 -21.09 4.03 24.74
C PRO A 12 -20.01 5.10 24.77
N LYS A 13 -20.38 6.30 25.23
CA LYS A 13 -19.41 7.38 25.45
C LYS A 13 -18.44 6.95 26.55
N ARG A 14 -17.17 7.35 26.40
CA ARG A 14 -16.14 7.10 27.42
C ARG A 14 -16.59 7.73 28.74
N PRO A 15 -16.61 6.98 29.87
CA PRO A 15 -16.91 7.57 31.17
C PRO A 15 -15.86 8.63 31.53
N GLN A 16 -16.27 9.61 32.35
CA GLN A 16 -15.35 10.63 32.83
C GLN A 16 -14.21 9.98 33.61
N ARG A 17 -12.98 10.50 33.43
CA ARG A 17 -11.85 10.08 34.27
C ARG A 17 -12.16 10.48 35.72
N GLY A 18 -11.88 9.59 36.67
CA GLY A 18 -12.07 9.87 38.09
C GLY A 18 -11.28 11.12 38.51
N GLU A 19 -11.89 11.99 39.30
CA GLU A 19 -11.29 13.27 39.71
C GLU A 19 -10.13 13.07 40.70
N ASN A 20 -10.10 11.94 41.41
CA ASN A 20 -9.14 11.64 42.49
C ASN A 20 -8.12 10.54 42.13
N LEU A 21 -7.60 10.53 40.90
CA LEU A 21 -6.61 9.54 40.47
C LEU A 21 -5.38 9.45 41.39
N ASN A 22 -4.95 10.57 41.98
CA ASN A 22 -3.78 10.61 42.87
C ASN A 22 -4.04 10.02 44.27
N LYS A 23 -5.32 9.90 44.67
CA LYS A 23 -5.70 9.35 45.98
C LYS A 23 -5.63 7.83 45.99
N ASP A 24 -6.07 7.22 44.89
CA ASP A 24 -6.21 5.77 44.79
C ASP A 24 -5.06 5.12 43.99
N TYR A 25 -4.26 5.91 43.26
CA TYR A 25 -3.22 5.39 42.38
C TYR A 25 -1.90 6.18 42.45
N ARG A 26 -0.80 5.46 42.22
CA ARG A 26 0.52 6.05 42.01
C ARG A 26 0.71 6.42 40.54
N MET A 27 0.81 7.71 40.27
CA MET A 27 1.03 8.21 38.91
C MET A 27 2.46 7.94 38.44
N LYS A 28 2.59 7.56 37.15
CA LYS A 28 3.86 7.42 36.45
C LYS A 28 3.80 8.13 35.12
N ILE A 29 4.89 8.80 34.76
CA ILE A 29 5.09 9.37 33.43
C ILE A 29 5.65 8.27 32.54
N LEU A 30 5.07 8.10 31.35
CA LEU A 30 5.48 7.10 30.38
C LEU A 30 5.73 7.80 29.04
N ASP A 31 6.86 7.46 28.44
CA ASP A 31 7.10 7.82 27.05
C ASP A 31 6.35 6.84 26.14
N SER A 32 5.86 7.38 25.02
CA SER A 32 5.20 6.59 24.00
C SER A 32 5.77 6.92 22.64
N ASN A 33 5.59 6.01 21.70
CA ASN A 33 5.95 6.22 20.29
C ASN A 33 4.89 7.01 19.49
N HIS A 34 4.10 7.84 20.19
CA HIS A 34 3.15 8.76 19.59
C HIS A 34 3.75 10.16 19.54
N PHE A 35 3.80 10.72 18.34
CA PHE A 35 4.31 12.06 18.08
C PHE A 35 3.14 12.98 17.76
N GLU A 36 3.11 14.16 18.38
CA GLU A 36 2.08 15.15 18.09
C GLU A 36 2.25 15.70 16.67
N LEU A 37 1.15 15.75 15.92
CA LEU A 37 1.13 16.36 14.60
C LEU A 37 0.67 17.82 14.71
N GLN A 38 1.57 18.74 14.37
CA GLN A 38 1.29 20.17 14.35
C GLN A 38 1.34 20.71 12.92
N PHE A 39 0.29 21.40 12.52
CA PHE A 39 0.20 22.05 11.20
C PHE A 39 0.54 23.53 11.34
N LEU A 40 1.81 23.87 11.06
CA LEU A 40 2.35 25.22 11.25
C LEU A 40 1.78 26.27 10.28
N LYS A 41 1.16 25.83 9.18
CA LYS A 41 0.62 26.70 8.13
C LYS A 41 -0.73 26.18 7.66
N ASP A 42 -1.53 27.04 7.05
CA ASP A 42 -2.72 26.63 6.31
C ASP A 42 -2.27 25.87 5.07
N ILE A 43 -2.29 24.55 5.19
CA ILE A 43 -1.90 23.65 4.12
C ILE A 43 -3.18 23.09 3.53
N GLN A 44 -3.40 23.38 2.25
CA GLN A 44 -4.53 22.85 1.50
C GLN A 44 -4.11 21.59 0.77
N LEU A 45 -4.93 20.55 0.90
CA LEU A 45 -4.78 19.31 0.16
C LEU A 45 -6.01 19.13 -0.73
N HIS A 46 -5.76 18.93 -2.02
CA HIS A 46 -6.79 18.81 -3.04
C HIS A 46 -7.01 17.34 -3.39
N ILE A 47 -8.28 16.96 -3.44
CA ILE A 47 -8.72 15.59 -3.70
C ILE A 47 -9.30 15.52 -5.10
N TYR A 48 -8.83 14.56 -5.87
CA TYR A 48 -9.34 14.25 -7.19
C TYR A 48 -9.81 12.81 -7.23
N LYS A 49 -10.98 12.59 -7.84
CA LYS A 49 -11.50 11.25 -8.10
C LYS A 49 -11.01 10.82 -9.47
N LYS A 50 -10.49 9.59 -9.56
CA LYS A 50 -10.15 8.97 -10.85
C LYS A 50 -11.21 7.93 -11.21
N GLU A 51 -11.59 7.91 -12.48
CA GLU A 51 -12.39 6.84 -13.07
C GLU A 51 -11.44 6.01 -13.94
N VAL A 52 -10.93 4.90 -13.41
CA VAL A 52 -9.92 4.08 -14.10
C VAL A 52 -10.27 2.61 -13.99
N LYS A 53 -10.19 1.91 -15.12
CA LYS A 53 -10.33 0.45 -15.16
C LYS A 53 -9.01 -0.28 -14.85
N HIS A 54 -7.84 0.10 -15.37
CA HIS A 54 -6.53 -0.52 -15.02
C HIS A 54 -5.29 0.39 -15.21
N LEU A 55 -4.12 -0.06 -14.70
CA LEU A 55 -2.74 0.42 -14.92
C LEU A 55 -2.45 1.94 -14.81
N PHE A 56 -2.37 2.46 -13.57
CA PHE A 56 -2.05 3.88 -13.33
C PHE A 56 -0.55 4.24 -13.46
N ALA A 57 0.36 3.28 -13.29
CA ALA A 57 1.80 3.57 -13.30
C ALA A 57 2.28 4.14 -14.66
N SER A 58 1.58 3.79 -15.75
CA SER A 58 1.90 4.23 -17.10
C SER A 58 1.43 5.65 -17.42
N ILE A 59 0.55 6.26 -16.61
CA ILE A 59 -0.01 7.60 -16.85
C ILE A 59 0.54 8.69 -15.91
N LYS A 60 1.54 8.36 -15.10
CA LYS A 60 2.09 9.30 -14.11
C LYS A 60 2.63 10.57 -14.78
N ASN A 61 3.33 10.42 -15.90
CA ASN A 61 3.96 11.54 -16.60
C ASN A 61 2.92 12.46 -17.26
N GLU A 62 1.83 11.87 -17.76
CA GLU A 62 0.71 12.59 -18.36
C GLU A 62 0.02 13.46 -17.32
N ILE A 63 -0.21 12.93 -16.11
CA ILE A 63 -0.80 13.73 -15.02
C ILE A 63 0.09 14.90 -14.63
N VAL A 64 1.41 14.67 -14.57
CA VAL A 64 2.40 15.72 -14.29
C VAL A 64 2.34 16.81 -15.37
N SER A 65 2.26 16.42 -16.66
CA SER A 65 2.15 17.37 -17.78
C SER A 65 0.86 18.20 -17.74
N GLN A 66 -0.18 17.70 -17.09
CA GLN A 66 -1.48 18.37 -16.94
C GLN A 66 -1.57 19.25 -15.68
N GLY A 67 -0.45 19.49 -14.99
CA GLY A 67 -0.32 20.48 -13.90
C GLY A 67 -0.29 19.90 -12.48
N ILE A 68 -0.54 18.60 -12.29
CA ILE A 68 -0.42 17.94 -10.98
C ILE A 68 0.97 17.28 -10.89
N GLN A 69 1.98 18.06 -10.54
CA GLN A 69 3.39 17.66 -10.52
C GLN A 69 3.73 16.70 -9.38
N SER A 70 3.16 16.93 -8.20
CA SER A 70 3.38 16.08 -7.02
C SER A 70 2.06 15.57 -6.48
N PHE A 71 1.88 14.25 -6.54
CA PHE A 71 0.69 13.60 -6.02
C PHE A 71 0.98 12.20 -5.50
N CYS A 72 0.05 11.71 -4.71
CA CYS A 72 0.00 10.31 -4.33
C CYS A 72 -1.41 9.76 -4.54
N ILE A 73 -1.47 8.44 -4.60
CA ILE A 73 -2.69 7.71 -4.87
C ILE A 73 -3.01 6.86 -3.66
N THR A 74 -4.23 7.02 -3.19
CA THR A 74 -4.77 6.30 -2.04
C THR A 74 -6.19 5.85 -2.42
N GLY A 75 -6.36 4.55 -2.68
CA GLY A 75 -7.62 4.00 -3.20
C GLY A 75 -8.00 4.57 -4.58
N ALA A 76 -9.23 5.07 -4.67
CA ALA A 76 -9.79 5.71 -5.86
C ALA A 76 -9.44 7.21 -5.99
N ASN A 77 -8.69 7.76 -5.03
CA ASN A 77 -8.42 9.19 -4.97
C ASN A 77 -6.95 9.50 -5.28
N ILE A 78 -6.74 10.64 -5.93
CA ILE A 78 -5.45 11.30 -6.09
C ILE A 78 -5.42 12.47 -5.11
N TRP A 79 -4.30 12.62 -4.42
CA TRP A 79 -4.08 13.65 -3.40
C TRP A 79 -2.89 14.49 -3.81
N SER A 80 -3.08 15.82 -3.87
CA SER A 80 -2.03 16.76 -4.24
C SER A 80 -2.15 18.07 -3.48
N PHE A 81 -1.02 18.72 -3.22
CA PHE A 81 -0.96 20.09 -2.71
C PHE A 81 -1.14 21.13 -3.83
N GLN A 82 -1.17 20.71 -5.09
CA GLN A 82 -1.41 21.58 -6.24
C GLN A 82 -2.88 21.54 -6.61
N LEU A 83 -3.48 22.72 -6.74
CA LEU A 83 -4.87 22.88 -7.17
C LEU A 83 -4.95 22.86 -8.70
N GLN A 84 -5.80 21.99 -9.23
CA GLN A 84 -6.16 21.96 -10.64
C GLN A 84 -7.68 21.83 -10.76
N ARG A 85 -8.38 22.92 -11.09
CA ARG A 85 -9.85 22.89 -11.13
C ARG A 85 -10.39 22.24 -12.40
N ASN A 86 -9.59 22.24 -13.48
CA ASN A 86 -10.00 21.68 -14.75
C ASN A 86 -10.02 20.15 -14.68
N ASN A 87 -11.04 19.53 -15.27
CA ASN A 87 -11.05 18.09 -15.46
C ASN A 87 -9.90 17.71 -16.38
N ILE A 88 -9.15 16.68 -15.98
CA ILE A 88 -8.05 16.14 -16.79
C ILE A 88 -8.57 14.89 -17.47
N HIS A 89 -8.55 14.90 -18.80
CA HIS A 89 -8.88 13.74 -19.64
C HIS A 89 -7.61 13.23 -20.30
N ILE A 90 -7.20 12.01 -19.96
CA ILE A 90 -5.99 11.37 -20.50
C ILE A 90 -6.42 10.17 -21.32
N THR A 91 -6.04 10.17 -22.60
CA THR A 91 -6.12 9.01 -23.49
C THR A 91 -4.71 8.58 -23.84
N LYS A 92 -4.34 7.35 -23.48
CA LYS A 92 -3.03 6.76 -23.80
C LYS A 92 -3.19 5.35 -24.34
N VAL A 93 -2.45 5.02 -25.39
CA VAL A 93 -2.35 3.63 -25.87
C VAL A 93 -1.17 2.98 -25.17
N VAL A 94 -1.45 1.92 -24.39
CA VAL A 94 -0.43 1.10 -23.73
C VAL A 94 -0.63 -0.32 -24.22
N ASP A 95 0.38 -0.88 -24.89
CA ASP A 95 0.34 -2.24 -25.44
C ASP A 95 -0.93 -2.50 -26.30
N GLU A 96 -1.25 -1.56 -27.19
CA GLU A 96 -2.46 -1.52 -28.05
C GLU A 96 -3.81 -1.45 -27.31
N THR A 97 -3.79 -1.41 -25.98
CA THR A 97 -4.99 -1.13 -25.19
C THR A 97 -5.15 0.37 -25.02
N LYS A 98 -6.29 0.91 -25.47
CA LYS A 98 -6.65 2.31 -25.23
C LYS A 98 -7.05 2.48 -23.76
N LEU A 99 -6.20 3.16 -23.01
CA LEU A 99 -6.42 3.51 -21.62
C LEU A 99 -6.96 4.94 -21.56
N ILE A 100 -8.17 5.06 -21.01
CA ILE A 100 -8.87 6.33 -20.82
C ILE A 100 -8.97 6.57 -19.32
N VAL A 101 -8.50 7.74 -18.89
CA VAL A 101 -8.50 8.13 -17.48
C VAL A 101 -9.05 9.54 -17.35
N ASP A 102 -10.16 9.62 -16.64
CA ASP A 102 -10.79 10.86 -16.24
C ASP A 102 -10.45 11.17 -14.79
N ILE A 103 -9.89 12.36 -14.56
CA ILE A 103 -9.57 12.87 -13.25
C ILE A 103 -10.39 14.13 -13.01
N LYS A 104 -11.27 14.07 -12.01
CA LYS A 104 -12.20 15.14 -11.66
C LYS A 104 -11.84 15.68 -10.28
N TYR A 105 -11.75 17.00 -10.16
CA TYR A 105 -11.61 17.65 -8.86
C TYR A 105 -12.86 17.37 -8.01
N VAL A 106 -12.65 17.03 -6.74
CA VAL A 106 -13.74 16.73 -5.79
C VAL A 106 -13.88 17.86 -4.79
N LYS A 107 -12.83 18.09 -4.00
CA LYS A 107 -12.83 19.08 -2.94
C LYS A 107 -11.42 19.42 -2.47
N THR A 108 -11.33 20.49 -1.69
CA THR A 108 -10.14 20.91 -0.96
C THR A 108 -10.38 20.69 0.52
N ILE A 109 -9.36 20.21 1.23
CA ILE A 109 -9.35 20.14 2.69
C ILE A 109 -8.21 21.02 3.22
N ASN A 110 -8.46 21.73 4.32
CA ASN A 110 -7.38 22.36 5.09
C ASN A 110 -6.90 21.36 6.15
N LEU A 111 -5.59 21.12 6.23
CA LEU A 111 -5.03 20.18 7.20
C LEU A 111 -5.23 20.65 8.65
N LYS A 112 -5.36 21.96 8.92
CA LYS A 112 -5.67 22.46 10.26
C LYS A 112 -7.05 22.01 10.74
N ASP A 113 -8.02 21.94 9.83
CA ASP A 113 -9.38 21.55 10.16
C ASP A 113 -9.47 20.05 10.48
N LEU A 114 -8.48 19.25 10.05
CA LEU A 114 -8.42 17.81 10.32
C LEU A 114 -8.33 17.46 11.81
N THR A 115 -7.93 18.42 12.66
CA THR A 115 -7.82 18.23 14.12
C THR A 115 -9.16 18.38 14.84
N GLN A 116 -10.19 18.91 14.18
CA GLN A 116 -11.46 19.30 14.82
C GLN A 116 -12.57 18.26 14.63
N TYR A 117 -12.34 17.22 13.83
CA TYR A 117 -13.40 16.29 13.46
C TYR A 117 -13.54 15.10 14.42
N ASN A 118 -14.72 14.99 15.03
CA ASN A 118 -15.07 13.90 15.95
C ASN A 118 -15.95 12.81 15.31
N ASP A 119 -16.39 12.98 14.06
CA ASP A 119 -17.20 11.99 13.35
C ASP A 119 -16.33 10.99 12.55
N GLN A 120 -16.86 9.78 12.34
CA GLN A 120 -16.12 8.69 11.71
C GLN A 120 -15.74 8.98 10.25
N GLN A 121 -16.57 9.70 9.50
CA GLN A 121 -16.33 9.99 8.09
C GLN A 121 -15.15 10.94 7.94
N SER A 122 -15.11 11.98 8.75
CA SER A 122 -14.02 12.95 8.74
C SER A 122 -12.71 12.35 9.26
N ILE A 123 -12.75 11.51 10.29
CA ILE A 123 -11.58 10.73 10.74
C ILE A 123 -10.99 9.90 9.60
N ASN A 124 -11.83 9.26 8.79
CA ASN A 124 -11.39 8.48 7.64
C ASN A 124 -10.74 9.35 6.56
N ILE A 125 -11.26 10.56 6.33
CA ILE A 125 -10.66 11.54 5.40
C ILE A 125 -9.29 11.98 5.92
N SER A 126 -9.17 12.33 7.21
CA SER A 126 -7.89 12.70 7.83
C SER A 126 -6.88 11.57 7.72
N LYS A 127 -7.28 10.33 8.03
CA LYS A 127 -6.43 9.13 7.85
C LYS A 127 -5.92 9.00 6.42
N GLN A 128 -6.80 9.15 5.43
CA GLN A 128 -6.39 9.04 4.02
C GLN A 128 -5.44 10.17 3.61
N ALA A 129 -5.71 11.41 4.04
CA ALA A 129 -4.87 12.56 3.78
C ALA A 129 -3.46 12.39 4.37
N ILE A 130 -3.37 11.99 5.64
CA ILE A 130 -2.09 11.77 6.32
C ILE A 130 -1.33 10.60 5.70
N ASN A 131 -2.01 9.49 5.39
CA ASN A 131 -1.36 8.37 4.68
C ASN A 131 -0.82 8.80 3.30
N ALA A 132 -1.56 9.64 2.58
CA ALA A 132 -1.13 10.25 1.34
C ALA A 132 0.18 11.06 1.52
N ILE A 133 0.23 11.92 2.52
CA ILE A 133 1.40 12.76 2.83
C ILE A 133 2.59 11.89 3.22
N LEU A 134 2.39 10.95 4.15
CA LEU A 134 3.44 10.03 4.61
C LEU A 134 4.01 9.21 3.46
N LYS A 135 3.16 8.76 2.54
CA LYS A 135 3.60 8.04 1.34
C LYS A 135 4.54 8.88 0.47
N GLN A 136 4.21 10.14 0.21
CA GLN A 136 5.10 11.04 -0.53
C GLN A 136 6.44 11.26 0.20
N ILE A 137 6.41 11.42 1.53
CA ILE A 137 7.62 11.60 2.35
C ILE A 137 8.52 10.36 2.29
N HIS A 138 7.94 9.16 2.47
CA HIS A 138 8.69 7.91 2.46
C HIS A 138 9.22 7.54 1.08
N GLU A 139 8.45 7.82 0.01
CA GLU A 139 8.92 7.64 -1.36
C GLU A 139 10.16 8.50 -1.66
N LYS A 140 10.20 9.76 -1.18
CA LYS A 140 11.38 10.63 -1.28
C LYS A 140 12.60 10.09 -0.51
N ARG A 141 12.39 9.22 0.47
CA ARG A 141 13.45 8.53 1.24
C ARG A 141 13.79 7.14 0.68
N ASN A 142 13.38 6.83 -0.56
CA ASN A 142 13.58 5.53 -1.20
C ASN A 142 12.94 4.34 -0.45
N MET A 143 11.91 4.61 0.34
CA MET A 143 11.12 3.59 1.02
C MET A 143 9.84 3.29 0.23
N LYS A 144 9.39 2.04 0.29
CA LYS A 144 8.18 1.57 -0.39
C LYS A 144 7.16 1.07 0.61
N GLU A 145 5.90 1.41 0.38
CA GLU A 145 4.80 0.82 1.13
C GLU A 145 4.53 -0.60 0.63
N PHE A 146 4.40 -1.55 1.55
CA PHE A 146 3.96 -2.91 1.22
C PHE A 146 2.61 -3.22 1.88
N PHE A 147 1.72 -3.86 1.11
CA PHE A 147 0.41 -4.37 1.55
C PHE A 147 -0.57 -3.33 2.12
N GLY A 148 -0.34 -2.03 1.90
CA GLY A 148 -1.31 -0.95 2.13
C GLY A 148 -1.81 -0.87 3.58
N LYS A 149 -0.93 -0.50 4.52
CA LYS A 149 -1.23 -0.37 5.96
C LYS A 149 -0.29 0.61 6.68
N GLY A 150 0.27 1.59 5.96
CA GLY A 150 1.23 2.54 6.53
C GLY A 150 2.56 1.90 6.91
N LYS A 151 2.89 0.74 6.34
CA LYS A 151 4.15 0.03 6.58
C LYS A 151 5.11 0.29 5.43
N PHE A 152 6.18 1.03 5.70
CA PHE A 152 7.16 1.46 4.72
C PHE A 152 8.49 0.80 5.02
N TYR A 153 9.12 0.27 3.97
CA TYR A 153 10.37 -0.47 4.09
C TYR A 153 11.38 0.04 3.09
N GLU A 154 12.65 -0.12 3.42
CA GLU A 154 13.76 0.16 2.50
C GLU A 154 13.63 -0.65 1.21
N SER A 155 14.18 -0.13 0.11
CA SER A 155 14.15 -0.81 -1.19
C SER A 155 15.26 -1.86 -1.37
N VAL A 156 16.17 -1.98 -0.42
CA VAL A 156 17.34 -2.87 -0.49
C VAL A 156 17.23 -3.92 0.60
N MET A 157 17.29 -5.20 0.21
CA MET A 157 17.30 -6.33 1.13
C MET A 157 18.62 -6.37 1.90
N ASN A 158 18.53 -6.49 3.22
CA ASN A 158 19.68 -6.73 4.07
C ASN A 158 19.86 -8.24 4.21
N CYS A 159 21.01 -8.73 3.75
CA CYS A 159 21.41 -10.12 3.87
C CYS A 159 22.63 -10.17 4.81
N ASN A 160 22.39 -10.31 6.11
CA ASN A 160 23.49 -10.55 7.06
C ASN A 160 23.96 -12.01 6.91
N GLN A 161 25.27 -12.25 6.94
CA GLN A 161 25.84 -13.61 6.88
C GLN A 161 25.19 -14.57 7.87
N LYS A 162 24.88 -14.12 9.10
CA LYS A 162 24.21 -14.96 10.11
C LYS A 162 22.79 -15.42 9.72
N PHE A 163 22.10 -14.67 8.87
CA PHE A 163 20.74 -15.03 8.41
C PHE A 163 20.75 -15.80 7.08
N GLN A 164 21.87 -15.80 6.35
CA GLN A 164 22.00 -16.55 5.11
C GLN A 164 21.92 -18.06 5.34
N GLU A 165 22.43 -18.56 6.46
CA GLU A 165 22.31 -19.97 6.87
C GLU A 165 20.85 -20.43 6.95
N PHE A 166 19.94 -19.52 7.31
CA PHE A 166 18.51 -19.79 7.42
C PHE A 166 17.72 -19.43 6.16
N GLN A 167 18.39 -19.01 5.08
CA GLN A 167 17.75 -18.50 3.85
C GLN A 167 16.79 -17.35 4.14
N ILE A 168 17.15 -16.46 5.06
CA ILE A 168 16.34 -15.30 5.45
C ILE A 168 17.07 -14.01 5.11
N ALA A 169 16.37 -13.13 4.40
CA ALA A 169 16.70 -11.72 4.26
C ALA A 169 15.66 -10.89 5.00
N TYR A 170 15.98 -9.61 5.23
CA TYR A 170 15.03 -8.71 5.85
C TYR A 170 15.09 -7.29 5.28
N LEU A 171 13.97 -6.60 5.40
CA LEU A 171 13.83 -5.18 5.10
C LEU A 171 13.51 -4.42 6.37
N LYS A 172 14.32 -3.40 6.67
CA LYS A 172 14.06 -2.46 7.76
C LYS A 172 13.02 -1.46 7.31
N GLY A 173 12.26 -0.96 8.27
CA GLY A 173 11.15 -0.08 7.98
C GLY A 173 10.46 0.44 9.21
N PHE A 174 9.37 1.15 8.97
CA PHE A 174 8.53 1.75 9.99
C PHE A 174 7.07 1.51 9.68
N ARG A 175 6.28 1.34 10.74
CA ARG A 175 4.82 1.40 10.70
C ARG A 175 4.39 2.77 11.18
N ASN A 176 3.64 3.47 10.36
CA ASN A 176 3.04 4.75 10.69
C ASN A 176 1.52 4.58 10.81
N VAL A 177 0.94 5.12 11.88
CA VAL A 177 -0.52 5.11 12.08
C VAL A 177 -0.96 6.50 12.53
N TYR A 178 -1.88 7.08 11.77
CA TYR A 178 -2.58 8.29 12.20
C TYR A 178 -3.63 7.94 13.25
N CYS A 179 -3.56 8.64 14.38
CA CYS A 179 -4.49 8.54 15.49
C CYS A 179 -5.13 9.93 15.71
N PRO A 180 -6.46 10.07 15.59
CA PRO A 180 -7.14 11.24 16.12
C PRO A 180 -7.05 11.13 17.64
N GLY A 181 -6.05 11.77 18.27
CA GLY A 181 -5.94 11.75 19.72
C GLY A 181 -7.12 12.48 20.36
N GLN A 182 -7.17 12.49 21.70
CA GLN A 182 -8.27 13.12 22.42
C GLN A 182 -8.26 14.65 22.31
N ASN A 183 -7.07 15.25 22.25
CA ASN A 183 -6.86 16.69 22.20
C ASN A 183 -6.15 17.12 20.91
N THR A 184 -5.18 16.32 20.47
CA THR A 184 -4.36 16.61 19.29
C THR A 184 -4.25 15.36 18.42
N PRO A 185 -4.13 15.51 17.09
CA PRO A 185 -3.80 14.39 16.23
C PRO A 185 -2.39 13.87 16.55
N LEU A 186 -2.26 12.55 16.59
CA LEU A 186 -1.01 11.87 16.87
C LEU A 186 -0.61 11.02 15.66
N LEU A 187 0.69 10.92 15.45
CA LEU A 187 1.30 9.95 14.57
C LEU A 187 2.05 8.93 15.40
N GLN A 188 1.54 7.69 15.43
CA GLN A 188 2.29 6.59 15.99
C GLN A 188 3.32 6.12 14.97
N ILE A 189 4.60 6.06 15.37
CA ILE A 189 5.69 5.55 14.55
C ILE A 189 6.34 4.40 15.29
N ASP A 190 6.39 3.23 14.67
CA ASP A 190 7.00 2.04 15.26
C ASP A 190 7.97 1.37 14.31
N TYR A 191 9.02 0.75 14.84
CA TYR A 191 9.98 0.00 14.03
C TYR A 191 9.30 -1.25 13.46
N SER A 192 9.56 -1.56 12.20
CA SER A 192 9.03 -2.76 11.55
C SER A 192 10.08 -3.42 10.69
N THR A 193 10.21 -4.73 10.85
CA THR A 193 11.05 -5.56 9.98
C THR A 193 10.18 -6.50 9.17
N LYS A 194 10.43 -6.58 7.86
CA LYS A 194 9.80 -7.58 6.98
C LYS A 194 10.82 -8.67 6.69
N LEU A 195 10.53 -9.88 7.14
CA LEU A 195 11.31 -11.07 6.80
C LEU A 195 10.90 -11.59 5.42
N ILE A 196 11.89 -12.05 4.67
CA ILE A 196 11.76 -12.56 3.31
C ILE A 196 12.56 -13.85 3.22
N ASN A 197 11.91 -14.94 2.83
CA ASN A 197 12.61 -16.16 2.46
C ASN A 197 13.38 -15.91 1.16
N THR A 198 14.69 -16.14 1.15
CA THR A 198 15.55 -15.97 -0.02
C THR A 198 15.50 -17.16 -0.97
N ASP A 199 14.95 -18.29 -0.53
CA ASP A 199 14.71 -19.42 -1.39
C ASP A 199 13.65 -19.09 -2.45
N SER A 200 13.85 -19.63 -3.65
CA SER A 200 12.95 -19.37 -4.76
C SER A 200 11.65 -20.16 -4.58
N ILE A 201 10.52 -19.57 -5.01
CA ILE A 201 9.25 -20.30 -5.03
C ILE A 201 9.34 -21.56 -5.91
N LEU A 202 10.19 -21.54 -6.95
CA LEU A 202 10.44 -22.69 -7.80
C LEU A 202 11.08 -23.86 -7.03
N ASN A 203 12.07 -23.58 -6.18
CA ASN A 203 12.67 -24.60 -5.32
C ASN A 203 11.64 -25.17 -4.33
N PHE A 204 10.79 -24.32 -3.76
CA PHE A 204 9.67 -24.80 -2.93
C PHE A 204 8.74 -25.73 -3.71
N ILE A 205 8.39 -25.39 -4.96
CA ILE A 205 7.56 -26.24 -5.82
C ILE A 205 8.21 -27.60 -6.07
N TYR A 206 9.52 -27.64 -6.34
CA TYR A 206 10.24 -28.89 -6.64
C TYR A 206 10.54 -29.76 -5.43
N ASN A 207 10.71 -29.15 -4.25
CA ASN A 207 10.98 -29.89 -3.01
C ASN A 207 9.69 -30.28 -2.26
N PHE A 208 8.52 -29.89 -2.76
CA PHE A 208 7.25 -30.19 -2.11
C PHE A 208 6.88 -31.68 -2.27
N GLN A 209 6.71 -32.38 -1.15
CA GLN A 209 6.44 -33.83 -1.14
C GLN A 209 4.95 -34.21 -1.27
N GLY A 210 4.05 -33.23 -1.32
CA GLY A 210 2.61 -33.48 -1.49
C GLY A 210 2.15 -33.45 -2.95
N ASN A 211 0.86 -33.64 -3.16
CA ASN A 211 0.26 -33.56 -4.50
C ASN A 211 0.05 -32.09 -4.95
N ARG A 212 -0.29 -31.89 -6.24
CA ARG A 212 -0.50 -30.55 -6.82
C ARG A 212 -1.57 -29.72 -6.11
N LYS A 213 -2.64 -30.37 -5.60
CA LYS A 213 -3.72 -29.67 -4.88
C LYS A 213 -3.19 -29.13 -3.54
N GLN A 214 -2.45 -29.94 -2.79
CA GLN A 214 -1.82 -29.52 -1.55
C GLN A 214 -0.80 -28.41 -1.78
N LEU A 215 0.02 -28.51 -2.84
CA LEU A 215 0.96 -27.45 -3.21
C LEU A 215 0.24 -26.13 -3.48
N GLN A 216 -0.86 -26.18 -4.22
CA GLN A 216 -1.66 -25.01 -4.55
C GLN A 216 -2.29 -24.39 -3.30
N GLU A 217 -2.85 -25.19 -2.38
CA GLU A 217 -3.40 -24.72 -1.10
C GLU A 217 -2.33 -24.05 -0.23
N GLN A 218 -1.09 -24.57 -0.23
CA GLN A 218 0.02 -24.00 0.54
C GLN A 218 0.53 -22.67 -0.03
N LEU A 219 0.60 -22.53 -1.36
CA LEU A 219 1.09 -21.31 -2.00
C LEU A 219 0.00 -20.25 -2.18
N GLN A 220 -1.26 -20.65 -2.31
CA GLN A 220 -2.38 -19.74 -2.42
C GLN A 220 -2.42 -18.81 -1.21
N HIS A 221 -2.64 -17.51 -1.46
CA HIS A 221 -2.68 -16.46 -0.43
C HIS A 221 -1.34 -16.09 0.22
N THR A 222 -0.23 -16.72 -0.17
CA THR A 222 1.11 -16.25 0.17
C THR A 222 1.51 -15.06 -0.73
N SER A 223 2.73 -14.55 -0.59
CA SER A 223 3.22 -13.46 -1.43
C SER A 223 4.66 -13.69 -1.87
N GLY A 224 4.89 -13.60 -3.17
CA GLY A 224 6.23 -13.68 -3.76
C GLY A 224 6.87 -12.30 -3.88
N TYR A 225 8.16 -12.20 -3.58
CA TYR A 225 8.95 -10.99 -3.83
C TYR A 225 9.67 -11.11 -5.18
N ALA A 226 9.28 -10.27 -6.13
CA ALA A 226 9.94 -10.20 -7.42
C ALA A 226 11.18 -9.30 -7.33
N MET A 227 12.37 -9.89 -7.31
CA MET A 227 13.65 -9.17 -7.16
C MET A 227 13.82 -8.06 -8.21
N TYR A 228 13.40 -8.32 -9.46
CA TYR A 228 13.57 -7.39 -10.58
C TYR A 228 12.74 -6.10 -10.46
N SER A 229 11.54 -6.19 -9.88
CA SER A 229 10.65 -5.03 -9.72
C SER A 229 10.64 -4.49 -8.29
N LYS A 230 11.24 -5.22 -7.34
CA LYS A 230 11.22 -4.96 -5.91
C LYS A 230 9.79 -4.77 -5.41
N ARG A 231 8.91 -5.68 -5.81
CA ARG A 231 7.46 -5.67 -5.51
C ARG A 231 7.04 -7.03 -4.98
N PHE A 232 6.06 -7.01 -4.08
CA PHE A 232 5.36 -8.20 -3.63
C PHE A 232 4.11 -8.43 -4.47
N TYR A 233 3.90 -9.66 -4.90
CA TYR A 233 2.70 -10.11 -5.60
C TYR A 233 2.03 -11.19 -4.76
N ARG A 234 0.72 -11.08 -4.56
CA ARG A 234 -0.08 -12.08 -3.86
C ARG A 234 -0.32 -13.26 -4.80
N ILE A 235 0.06 -14.46 -4.39
CA ILE A 235 -0.14 -15.64 -5.22
C ILE A 235 -1.59 -16.08 -5.08
N LEU A 236 -2.33 -16.10 -6.19
CA LEU A 236 -3.71 -16.59 -6.25
C LEU A 236 -3.76 -18.08 -6.59
N GLY A 237 -2.73 -18.60 -7.28
CA GLY A 237 -2.62 -20.01 -7.63
C GLY A 237 -1.42 -20.28 -8.52
N ILE A 238 -1.36 -21.52 -9.03
CA ILE A 238 -0.33 -22.00 -9.95
C ILE A 238 -1.04 -22.54 -11.19
N ASP A 239 -0.61 -22.08 -12.37
CA ASP A 239 -1.06 -22.60 -13.64
C ASP A 239 -0.03 -23.64 -14.15
N PHE A 240 -0.39 -24.91 -13.98
CA PHE A 240 0.43 -26.04 -14.45
C PHE A 240 0.30 -26.31 -15.95
N SER A 241 -0.64 -25.64 -16.64
CA SER A 241 -0.83 -25.80 -18.08
C SER A 241 0.05 -24.85 -18.90
N LYS A 242 0.59 -23.81 -18.26
CA LYS A 242 1.46 -22.81 -18.89
C LYS A 242 2.87 -22.91 -18.37
N THR A 243 3.80 -22.53 -19.23
CA THR A 243 5.24 -22.48 -18.96
C THR A 243 5.81 -21.15 -19.45
N PRO A 244 7.08 -20.82 -19.15
CA PRO A 244 7.74 -19.66 -19.75
C PRO A 244 7.69 -19.58 -21.28
N GLN A 245 7.50 -20.71 -21.97
CA GLN A 245 7.34 -20.77 -23.43
C GLN A 245 5.91 -20.47 -23.91
N SER A 246 4.92 -20.47 -23.02
CA SER A 246 3.55 -20.08 -23.37
C SER A 246 3.50 -18.59 -23.76
N LEU A 247 2.64 -18.27 -24.72
CA LEU A 247 2.34 -16.88 -25.10
C LEU A 247 1.65 -16.15 -23.93
N MET A 248 2.00 -14.89 -23.76
CA MET A 248 1.27 -13.98 -22.88
C MET A 248 -0.15 -13.73 -23.43
N GLU A 249 -1.04 -13.15 -22.62
CA GLU A 249 -2.44 -12.88 -23.01
C GLU A 249 -2.57 -12.04 -24.29
N ASN A 250 -1.56 -11.22 -24.60
CA ASN A 250 -1.52 -10.43 -25.83
C ASN A 250 -1.16 -11.26 -27.09
N GLY A 251 -0.80 -12.53 -26.96
CA GLY A 251 -0.45 -13.45 -28.05
C GLY A 251 0.84 -13.15 -28.80
N LYS A 252 1.61 -12.12 -28.40
CA LYS A 252 2.73 -11.58 -29.22
C LYS A 252 4.10 -12.07 -28.80
N MET A 253 4.28 -12.35 -27.52
CA MET A 253 5.55 -12.78 -26.98
C MET A 253 5.33 -13.81 -25.89
N THR A 254 6.31 -14.70 -25.73
CA THR A 254 6.33 -15.64 -24.62
C THR A 254 6.75 -14.92 -23.34
N TYR A 255 6.42 -15.50 -22.18
CA TYR A 255 6.91 -14.97 -20.90
C TYR A 255 8.44 -14.93 -20.86
N TYR A 256 9.11 -15.94 -21.42
CA TYR A 256 10.56 -15.99 -21.57
C TYR A 256 11.11 -14.75 -22.31
N GLN A 257 10.56 -14.45 -23.49
CA GLN A 257 10.99 -13.31 -24.31
C GLN A 257 10.75 -11.99 -23.57
N TYR A 258 9.60 -11.83 -22.92
CA TYR A 258 9.28 -10.63 -22.15
C TYR A 258 10.31 -10.35 -21.05
N TYR A 259 10.62 -11.35 -20.21
CA TYR A 259 11.57 -11.19 -19.11
C TYR A 259 13.00 -10.95 -19.61
N GLN A 260 13.40 -11.62 -20.70
CA GLN A 260 14.70 -11.43 -21.31
C GLN A 260 14.85 -10.03 -21.93
N GLN A 261 13.85 -9.55 -22.69
CA GLN A 261 13.94 -8.26 -23.37
C GLN A 261 13.85 -7.09 -22.40
N LYS A 262 12.85 -7.12 -21.50
CA LYS A 262 12.51 -5.99 -20.61
C LYS A 262 13.39 -5.90 -19.37
N TYR A 263 13.71 -7.03 -18.75
CA TYR A 263 14.46 -7.06 -17.49
C TYR A 263 15.86 -7.65 -17.61
N LYS A 264 16.24 -8.14 -18.80
CA LYS A 264 17.53 -8.83 -19.04
C LYS A 264 17.70 -10.06 -18.14
N ILE A 265 16.60 -10.77 -17.89
CA ILE A 265 16.59 -11.99 -17.07
C ILE A 265 16.46 -13.21 -17.97
N THR A 266 17.40 -14.14 -17.83
CA THR A 266 17.32 -15.45 -18.47
C THR A 266 16.60 -16.42 -17.54
N ILE A 267 15.50 -16.99 -18.01
CA ILE A 267 14.80 -18.06 -17.29
C ILE A 267 15.45 -19.39 -17.68
N TYR A 268 16.08 -20.06 -16.70
CA TYR A 268 16.81 -21.31 -16.94
C TYR A 268 15.87 -22.49 -17.17
N ASP A 269 14.87 -22.65 -16.31
CA ASP A 269 13.86 -23.69 -16.45
C ASP A 269 12.68 -23.19 -17.29
N GLN A 270 12.61 -23.63 -18.54
CA GLN A 270 11.55 -23.24 -19.47
C GLN A 270 10.30 -24.12 -19.37
N THR A 271 10.33 -25.16 -18.54
CA THR A 271 9.23 -26.11 -18.31
C THR A 271 8.49 -25.86 -17.00
N GLN A 272 9.03 -24.99 -16.14
CA GLN A 272 8.40 -24.63 -14.87
C GLN A 272 6.96 -24.11 -15.04
N PRO A 273 6.06 -24.37 -14.07
CA PRO A 273 4.72 -23.81 -14.09
C PRO A 273 4.73 -22.30 -13.81
N LEU A 274 3.64 -21.61 -14.13
CA LEU A 274 3.51 -20.16 -13.87
C LEU A 274 2.69 -19.85 -12.62
N LEU A 275 3.04 -18.77 -11.92
CA LEU A 275 2.23 -18.24 -10.82
C LEU A 275 1.17 -17.29 -11.34
N VAL A 276 -0.02 -17.33 -10.72
CA VAL A 276 -1.14 -16.42 -11.01
C VAL A 276 -1.22 -15.36 -9.89
N HIS A 277 -1.37 -14.09 -10.27
CA HIS A 277 -1.46 -12.93 -9.36
C HIS A 277 -2.73 -12.10 -9.57
#